data_AF-A0A8S2P665-F1
#
_entry.id   AF-A0A8S2P665-F1
#
_cell.length_a   1.000
_cell.length_b   1.000
_cell.length_c   1.000
_cell.angle_alpha   90.00
_cell.angle_beta   90.00
_cell.angle_gamma   90.00
#
_symmetry.space_group_name_H-M   'P 1'
#
loop_
_entity.id
_entity.type
_entity.pdbx_description
1 polymer ?
#
loop_
_entity_poly.entity_id
_entity_poly.type
_entity_poly.pdbx_seq_one_letter_code
_entity_poly.pdbx_strand_id
1 'polypeptide(L)'
;MICINRYFAWYSQAGRLDQIPSLVSEELANWRHRFPNKPILMSEYGADTVSGLHNDPPLMFTEEYQKDFLSGYHESFDNVSSIVHPNTGYFVGELVWNMFDFATDQSITRVGGLNRKGLFTRQRQPKAAAFVMKERYQELEFIPTEVTH
;
A
#
# COMPACT_ATOMS: atom_id res chain seq x y z
N MET A 1 -15.58 8.28 9.00
CA MET A 1 -14.33 7.73 8.45
C MET A 1 -14.32 7.99 6.96
N ILE A 2 -13.16 8.27 6.38
CA ILE A 2 -12.93 8.41 4.94
C ILE A 2 -12.10 7.20 4.51
N CYS A 3 -12.58 6.44 3.54
CA CYS A 3 -11.85 5.31 2.97
C CYS A 3 -11.41 5.66 1.55
N ILE A 4 -10.13 5.50 1.25
CA ILE A 4 -9.54 5.91 -0.02
C ILE A 4 -8.94 4.68 -0.71
N ASN A 5 -9.23 4.51 -2.00
CA ASN A 5 -8.56 3.54 -2.87
C ASN A 5 -7.57 4.29 -3.77
N ARG A 6 -6.26 4.04 -3.63
CA ARG A 6 -5.21 4.76 -4.37
C ARG A 6 -4.09 3.90 -4.86
N TYR A 7 -3.58 4.30 -6.01
CA TYR A 7 -2.70 3.52 -6.86
C TYR A 7 -1.71 4.43 -7.61
N PHE A 8 -1.14 5.43 -6.93
CA PHE A 8 -0.03 6.24 -7.43
C PHE A 8 1.17 5.34 -7.71
N ALA A 9 1.92 5.65 -8.76
CA ALA A 9 2.92 4.80 -9.40
C ALA A 9 2.37 3.55 -10.13
N TRP A 10 1.11 3.13 -9.91
CA TRP A 10 0.52 2.01 -10.64
C TRP A 10 -0.42 2.45 -11.76
N TYR A 11 -1.61 2.95 -11.41
CA TYR A 11 -2.59 3.45 -12.39
C TYR A 11 -2.32 4.89 -12.78
N SER A 12 -1.94 5.71 -11.81
CA SER A 12 -1.52 7.10 -12.02
C SER A 12 0.00 7.17 -11.89
N GLN A 13 0.67 7.99 -12.71
CA GLN A 13 2.15 8.11 -12.70
C GLN A 13 2.86 6.74 -12.84
N ALA A 14 2.33 5.85 -13.69
CA ALA A 14 2.83 4.49 -13.88
C ALA A 14 4.38 4.42 -13.90
N GLY A 15 4.96 3.59 -13.02
CA GLY A 15 6.41 3.40 -12.91
C GLY A 15 7.15 4.43 -12.06
N ARG A 16 6.51 5.52 -11.61
CA ARG A 16 7.13 6.61 -10.84
C ARG A 16 7.01 6.41 -9.34
N LEU A 17 7.76 5.41 -8.84
CA LEU A 17 7.85 5.12 -7.39
C LEU A 17 8.35 6.35 -6.60
N ASP A 18 9.24 7.14 -7.21
CA ASP A 18 9.81 8.36 -6.66
C ASP A 18 8.76 9.43 -6.27
N GLN A 19 7.57 9.38 -6.87
CA GLN A 19 6.52 10.36 -6.63
C GLN A 19 5.54 9.96 -5.52
N ILE A 20 5.53 8.68 -5.10
CA ILE A 20 4.59 8.17 -4.10
C ILE A 20 4.58 9.05 -2.84
N PRO A 21 5.72 9.37 -2.20
CA PRO A 21 5.73 10.12 -0.94
C PRO A 21 4.99 11.46 -1.04
N SER A 22 5.29 12.21 -2.10
CA SER A 22 4.70 13.53 -2.32
C SER A 22 3.19 13.46 -2.58
N LEU A 23 2.75 12.56 -3.47
CA LEU A 23 1.36 12.47 -3.92
C LEU A 23 0.44 11.93 -2.83
N VAL A 24 0.90 10.92 -2.08
CA VAL A 24 0.13 10.37 -0.96
C VAL A 24 0.00 11.42 0.15
N SER A 25 1.10 12.09 0.50
CA SER A 25 1.09 13.12 1.55
C SER A 25 0.15 14.29 1.18
N GLU A 26 0.24 14.77 -0.06
CA GLU A 26 -0.65 15.84 -0.57
C GLU A 26 -2.12 15.42 -0.51
N GLU A 27 -2.45 14.21 -0.95
CA GLU A 27 -3.83 13.74 -0.92
C GLU A 27 -4.36 13.61 0.51
N LEU A 28 -3.59 13.01 1.42
CA LEU A 28 -4.01 12.85 2.81
C LEU A 28 -4.20 14.21 3.49
N ALA A 29 -3.33 15.19 3.22
CA ALA A 29 -3.46 16.56 3.69
C ALA A 29 -4.72 17.24 3.14
N ASN A 30 -5.03 17.06 1.85
CA ASN A 30 -6.22 17.60 1.22
C ASN A 30 -7.52 17.04 1.84
N TRP A 31 -7.58 15.72 2.08
CA TRP A 31 -8.73 15.12 2.76
C TRP A 31 -8.85 15.59 4.21
N ARG A 32 -7.73 15.69 4.94
CA ARG A 32 -7.70 16.22 6.30
C ARG A 32 -8.18 17.66 6.36
N HIS A 33 -7.75 18.51 5.43
CA HIS A 33 -8.19 19.91 5.34
C HIS A 33 -9.70 20.02 5.10
N ARG A 34 -10.24 19.22 4.18
CA ARG A 34 -11.67 19.24 3.84
C ARG A 34 -12.56 18.64 4.94
N PHE A 35 -12.06 17.65 5.67
CA PHE A 35 -12.79 16.97 6.73
C PHE A 35 -11.95 16.80 8.01
N PRO A 36 -11.70 17.89 8.76
CA PRO A 36 -10.74 17.90 9.87
C PRO A 36 -11.08 17.02 11.07
N ASN A 37 -12.28 16.44 11.14
CA ASN A 37 -12.68 15.57 12.25
C ASN A 37 -12.95 14.12 11.81
N LYS A 38 -12.69 13.77 10.55
CA LYS A 38 -12.93 12.42 10.04
C LYS A 38 -11.59 11.66 9.99
N PRO A 39 -11.50 10.46 10.62
CA PRO A 39 -10.31 9.62 10.45
C PRO A 39 -10.23 9.10 9.02
N ILE A 40 -9.01 8.90 8.52
CA ILE A 40 -8.72 8.46 7.16
C ILE A 40 -8.10 7.06 7.18
N LEU A 41 -8.56 6.20 6.27
CA LEU A 41 -8.08 4.85 6.05
C LEU A 41 -7.73 4.69 4.56
N MET A 42 -6.57 4.12 4.24
CA MET A 42 -6.34 3.60 2.90
C MET A 42 -6.98 2.22 2.79
N SER A 43 -8.11 2.12 2.08
CA SER A 43 -8.85 0.87 1.92
C SER A 43 -8.31 -0.01 0.79
N GLU A 44 -7.61 0.56 -0.17
CA GLU A 44 -6.91 -0.19 -1.22
C GLU A 44 -5.66 0.55 -1.70
N TYR A 45 -4.55 -0.19 -1.81
CA TYR A 45 -3.32 0.20 -2.51
C TYR A 45 -2.53 -1.06 -2.87
N GLY A 46 -1.89 -1.08 -4.05
CA GLY A 46 -1.05 -2.21 -4.48
C GLY A 46 -0.72 -2.19 -5.97
N ALA A 47 0.32 -2.91 -6.37
CA ALA A 47 0.77 -3.04 -7.75
C ALA A 47 0.62 -4.50 -8.23
N ASP A 48 0.22 -4.73 -9.49
CA ASP A 48 0.15 -6.12 -9.98
C ASP A 48 1.57 -6.66 -10.10
N THR A 49 1.78 -7.91 -9.69
CA THR A 49 3.10 -8.56 -9.64
C THR A 49 3.04 -10.00 -10.08
N VAL A 50 3.85 -10.35 -11.08
CA VAL A 50 4.00 -11.72 -11.56
C VAL A 50 5.07 -12.40 -10.71
N SER A 51 4.67 -13.40 -9.92
CA SER A 51 5.64 -14.13 -9.08
C SER A 51 6.73 -14.78 -9.93
N GLY A 52 7.99 -14.64 -9.49
CA GLY A 52 9.19 -15.06 -10.20
C GLY A 52 9.70 -14.08 -11.27
N LEU A 53 8.99 -12.97 -11.51
CA LEU A 53 9.50 -11.90 -12.38
C LEU A 53 10.36 -10.94 -11.56
N HIS A 54 11.64 -10.87 -11.89
CA HIS A 54 12.63 -10.03 -11.20
C HIS A 54 13.35 -9.12 -12.19
N ASN A 55 13.74 -7.93 -11.75
CA ASN A 55 14.62 -7.04 -12.52
C ASN A 55 15.36 -6.07 -11.58
N ASP A 56 16.57 -5.68 -11.97
CA ASP A 56 17.34 -4.58 -11.36
C ASP A 56 17.81 -3.64 -12.49
N PRO A 57 17.37 -2.36 -12.53
CA PRO A 57 16.48 -1.70 -11.56
C PRO A 57 15.05 -2.24 -11.57
N PRO A 58 14.25 -2.03 -10.51
CA PRO A 58 12.86 -2.51 -10.43
C PRO A 58 11.98 -1.98 -11.58
N LEU A 59 11.13 -2.85 -12.15
CA LEU A 59 10.20 -2.51 -13.23
C LEU A 59 8.77 -2.92 -12.84
N MET A 60 7.76 -2.23 -13.37
CA MET A 60 6.36 -2.62 -13.15
C MET A 60 6.17 -4.12 -13.41
N PHE A 61 5.35 -4.76 -12.58
CA PHE A 61 5.11 -6.21 -12.53
C PHE A 61 6.20 -7.08 -11.88
N THR A 62 7.40 -6.57 -11.59
CA THR A 62 8.42 -7.35 -10.84
C THR A 62 8.11 -7.42 -9.35
N GLU A 63 8.69 -8.41 -8.66
CA GLU A 63 8.58 -8.52 -7.21
C GLU A 63 9.26 -7.35 -6.50
N GLU A 64 10.40 -6.85 -7.03
CA GLU A 64 11.10 -5.69 -6.47
C GLU A 64 10.25 -4.42 -6.53
N TYR A 65 9.56 -4.20 -7.65
CA TYR A 65 8.68 -3.05 -7.80
C TYR A 65 7.52 -3.07 -6.82
N GLN A 66 6.96 -4.24 -6.51
CA GLN A 66 5.90 -4.38 -5.51
C GLN A 66 6.39 -3.99 -4.11
N LYS A 67 7.61 -4.40 -3.74
CA LYS A 67 8.21 -4.04 -2.46
C LYS A 67 8.37 -2.53 -2.36
N ASP A 68 9.03 -1.92 -3.34
CA ASP A 68 9.33 -0.49 -3.31
C ASP A 68 8.06 0.36 -3.37
N PHE A 69 7.04 -0.09 -4.12
CA PHE A 69 5.72 0.50 -4.11
C PHE A 69 5.12 0.54 -2.70
N LEU A 70 5.13 -0.60 -2.00
CA LEU A 70 4.55 -0.69 -0.66
C LEU A 70 5.34 0.19 0.31
N SER A 71 6.67 0.10 0.31
CA SER A 71 7.53 0.90 1.19
C SER A 71 7.32 2.42 1.02
N GLY A 72 7.18 2.92 -0.21
CA GLY A 72 6.91 4.35 -0.45
C GLY A 72 5.55 4.80 0.12
N TYR A 73 4.53 3.94 0.06
CA TYR A 73 3.22 4.21 0.66
C TYR A 73 3.30 4.19 2.20
N HIS A 74 3.99 3.19 2.74
CA HIS A 74 4.19 3.01 4.18
C HIS A 74 4.88 4.21 4.83
N GLU A 75 5.98 4.70 4.24
CA GLU A 75 6.66 5.92 4.68
C GLU A 75 5.71 7.13 4.74
N SER A 76 4.84 7.26 3.72
CA SER A 76 3.87 8.36 3.65
C SER A 76 2.80 8.26 4.74
N PHE A 77 2.36 7.04 5.05
CA PHE A 77 1.34 6.80 6.07
C PHE A 77 1.88 7.10 7.47
N ASP A 78 3.12 6.73 7.74
CA ASP A 78 3.72 6.85 9.07
C ASP A 78 3.85 8.32 9.49
N ASN A 79 4.14 9.23 8.53
CA ASN A 79 4.17 10.68 8.75
C ASN A 79 2.88 11.28 9.34
N VAL A 80 1.74 10.60 9.20
CA VAL A 80 0.43 11.09 9.66
C VAL A 80 -0.38 10.03 10.40
N SER A 81 0.26 8.93 10.77
CA SER A 81 -0.34 7.78 11.45
C SER A 81 -0.76 8.13 12.87
N SER A 82 -1.97 7.72 13.28
CA SER A 82 -2.42 7.87 14.67
C SER A 82 -1.71 6.92 15.64
N ILE A 83 -1.02 5.89 15.15
CA ILE A 83 -0.20 4.99 15.98
C ILE A 83 1.16 5.67 16.27
N VAL A 84 1.79 6.25 15.25
CA VAL A 84 3.09 6.94 15.37
C VAL A 84 2.94 8.33 16.04
N HIS A 85 1.83 9.01 15.77
CA HIS A 85 1.55 10.37 16.24
C HIS A 85 0.18 10.42 16.95
N PRO A 86 0.05 9.95 18.20
CA PRO A 86 -1.26 9.81 18.87
C PRO A 86 -2.06 11.11 19.03
N ASN A 87 -1.38 12.25 19.11
CA ASN A 87 -2.01 13.56 19.35
C ASN A 87 -2.34 14.34 18.07
N THR A 88 -1.69 14.02 16.94
CA THR A 88 -1.77 14.81 15.71
C THR A 88 -2.11 13.98 14.48
N GLY A 89 -1.88 12.66 14.54
CA GLY A 89 -2.15 11.71 13.49
C GLY A 89 -3.64 11.57 13.21
N TYR A 90 -3.97 11.35 11.95
CA TYR A 90 -5.35 11.26 11.46
C TYR A 90 -5.54 10.09 10.47
N PHE A 91 -4.46 9.42 10.11
CA PHE A 91 -4.48 8.17 9.35
C PHE A 91 -4.55 6.99 10.33
N VAL A 92 -5.63 6.22 10.26
CA VAL A 92 -5.98 5.20 11.26
C VAL A 92 -5.82 3.77 10.77
N GLY A 93 -5.40 3.57 9.51
CA GLY A 93 -5.11 2.23 9.02
C GLY A 93 -4.96 2.11 7.53
N GLU A 94 -4.45 0.95 7.14
CA GLU A 94 -4.06 0.60 5.79
C GLU A 94 -4.54 -0.82 5.47
N LEU A 95 -5.16 -1.00 4.31
CA LEU A 95 -5.62 -2.28 3.80
C LEU A 95 -5.04 -2.47 2.40
N VAL A 96 -3.98 -3.27 2.33
CA VAL A 96 -3.32 -3.58 1.06
C VAL A 96 -4.26 -4.35 0.13
N TRP A 97 -4.32 -3.92 -1.13
CA TRP A 97 -5.07 -4.61 -2.17
C TRP A 97 -4.09 -5.43 -3.01
N ASN A 98 -4.07 -6.76 -2.90
CA ASN A 98 -4.97 -7.62 -2.13
C ASN A 98 -4.19 -8.68 -1.34
N MET A 99 -4.87 -9.47 -0.52
CA MET A 99 -4.26 -10.60 0.17
C MET A 99 -3.81 -11.68 -0.83
N PHE A 100 -4.68 -12.07 -1.75
CA PHE A 100 -4.40 -13.15 -2.72
C PHE A 100 -4.68 -12.69 -4.15
N ASP A 101 -3.91 -13.20 -5.10
CA ASP A 101 -4.28 -13.09 -6.52
C ASP A 101 -5.64 -13.77 -6.77
N PHE A 102 -6.47 -13.17 -7.63
CA PHE A 102 -7.82 -13.64 -7.91
C PHE A 102 -8.19 -13.52 -9.39
N ALA A 103 -9.20 -14.29 -9.81
CA ALA A 103 -9.64 -14.34 -11.21
C ALA A 103 -10.42 -13.08 -11.60
N THR A 104 -10.19 -12.61 -12.82
CA THR A 104 -10.94 -11.55 -13.48
C THR A 104 -11.27 -11.97 -14.91
N ASP A 105 -12.07 -11.17 -15.62
CA ASP A 105 -12.19 -11.31 -17.05
C ASP A 105 -10.84 -11.14 -17.77
N GLN A 106 -10.73 -11.72 -18.95
CA GLN A 106 -9.54 -11.57 -19.79
C GLN A 106 -9.43 -10.14 -20.30
N SER A 107 -8.23 -9.55 -20.17
CA SER A 107 -7.91 -8.26 -20.78
C SER A 107 -6.40 -8.10 -20.89
N ILE A 108 -5.97 -7.14 -21.71
CA ILE A 108 -4.54 -6.81 -21.88
C ILE A 108 -3.87 -6.31 -20.59
N THR A 109 -4.65 -5.84 -19.61
CA THR A 109 -4.16 -5.36 -18.30
C THR A 109 -4.24 -6.43 -17.20
N ARG A 110 -4.72 -7.65 -17.51
CA ARG A 110 -4.91 -8.75 -16.56
C ARG A 110 -4.17 -10.00 -17.03
N VAL A 111 -2.89 -10.10 -16.66
CA VAL A 111 -1.99 -11.18 -17.07
C VAL A 111 -2.56 -12.56 -16.68
N GLY A 112 -3.02 -13.31 -17.69
CA GLY A 112 -3.65 -14.63 -17.51
C GLY A 112 -5.05 -14.59 -16.92
N GLY A 113 -5.79 -13.47 -17.07
CA GLY A 113 -7.13 -13.31 -16.49
C GLY A 113 -7.10 -13.23 -14.96
N LEU A 114 -6.02 -12.67 -14.39
CA LEU A 114 -5.85 -12.52 -12.95
C LEU A 114 -5.62 -11.06 -12.59
N ASN A 115 -6.18 -10.63 -11.47
CA ASN A 115 -5.60 -9.55 -10.67
C ASN A 115 -4.44 -10.15 -9.87
N ARG A 116 -3.25 -9.60 -10.09
CA ARG A 116 -2.00 -10.09 -9.54
C ARG A 116 -1.41 -9.18 -8.46
N LYS A 117 -2.23 -8.30 -7.88
CA LYS A 117 -1.80 -7.42 -6.78
C LYS A 117 -1.65 -8.14 -5.43
N GLY A 118 -1.93 -9.45 -5.38
CA GLY A 118 -1.85 -10.23 -4.16
C GLY A 118 -0.48 -10.17 -3.51
N LEU A 119 -0.43 -10.08 -2.18
CA LEU A 119 0.76 -10.42 -1.39
C LEU A 119 1.14 -11.89 -1.58
N PHE A 120 0.14 -12.73 -1.77
CA PHE A 120 0.26 -14.14 -2.04
C PHE A 120 -0.30 -14.46 -3.44
N THR A 121 0.26 -15.50 -4.06
CA THR A 121 -0.34 -16.08 -5.25
C THR A 121 -1.72 -16.64 -4.95
N ARG A 122 -2.49 -16.96 -6.01
CA ARG A 122 -3.79 -17.62 -5.87
C ARG A 122 -3.67 -18.98 -5.16
N GLN A 123 -2.51 -19.64 -5.21
CA GLN A 123 -2.23 -20.90 -4.52
C GLN A 123 -1.60 -20.69 -3.13
N ARG A 124 -1.71 -19.47 -2.58
CA ARG A 124 -1.30 -19.11 -1.21
C ARG A 124 0.21 -19.20 -0.98
N GLN A 125 0.99 -19.17 -2.06
CA GLN A 125 2.45 -19.04 -1.96
C GLN A 125 2.80 -17.56 -1.76
N PRO A 126 3.67 -17.21 -0.80
CA PRO A 126 4.04 -15.82 -0.57
C PRO A 126 4.87 -15.29 -1.74
N LYS A 127 4.61 -14.04 -2.14
CA LYS A 127 5.55 -13.23 -2.93
C LYS A 127 6.47 -12.44 -1.99
N ALA A 128 7.47 -11.75 -2.53
CA ALA A 128 8.35 -10.89 -1.74
C ALA A 128 7.58 -9.83 -0.92
N ALA A 129 6.48 -9.29 -1.45
CA ALA A 129 5.64 -8.32 -0.75
C ALA A 129 4.99 -8.85 0.54
N ALA A 130 4.74 -10.15 0.66
CA ALA A 130 4.20 -10.72 1.90
C ALA A 130 5.17 -10.54 3.08
N PHE A 131 6.48 -10.58 2.81
CA PHE A 131 7.51 -10.37 3.83
C PHE A 131 7.62 -8.91 4.23
N VAL A 132 7.48 -7.98 3.28
CA VAL A 132 7.40 -6.53 3.56
C VAL A 132 6.23 -6.21 4.50
N MET A 133 5.04 -6.75 4.21
CA MET A 133 3.87 -6.51 5.07
C MET A 133 4.01 -7.18 6.44
N LYS A 134 4.66 -8.35 6.52
CA LYS A 134 4.94 -9.00 7.79
C LYS A 134 5.85 -8.13 8.66
N GLU A 135 6.96 -7.67 8.12
CA GLU A 135 7.91 -6.81 8.84
C GLU A 135 7.23 -5.53 9.31
N ARG A 136 6.50 -4.85 8.44
CA ARG A 136 5.76 -3.64 8.79
C ARG A 136 4.77 -3.85 9.93
N TYR A 137 3.94 -4.89 9.88
CA TYR A 137 2.95 -5.11 10.93
C TYR A 137 3.58 -5.49 12.26
N GLN A 138 4.72 -6.19 12.23
CA GLN A 138 5.50 -6.43 13.44
C GLN A 138 6.05 -5.12 14.01
N GLU A 139 6.62 -4.24 13.18
CA GLU A 139 7.11 -2.93 13.62
C GLU A 139 6.02 -2.07 14.26
N LEU A 140 4.82 -2.01 13.66
CA LEU A 140 3.69 -1.27 14.21
C LEU A 140 3.20 -1.84 15.55
N GLU A 141 3.26 -3.16 15.75
CA GLU A 141 2.90 -3.81 17.03
C GLU A 141 3.85 -3.43 18.17
N PHE A 142 5.12 -3.14 17.88
CA PHE A 142 6.11 -2.75 18.88
C PHE A 142 6.09 -1.28 19.26
N ILE A 143 5.27 -0.43 18.62
CA ILE A 143 5.14 0.98 18.99
C ILE A 143 4.42 1.08 20.33
N PRO A 144 5.05 1.65 21.38
CA PRO A 144 4.40 1.79 22.69
C PRO A 144 3.18 2.71 22.57
N THR A 145 2.01 2.21 22.94
CA THR A 145 0.80 3.01 23.04
C THR A 145 0.63 3.45 24.49
N GLU A 146 0.83 4.74 24.78
CA GLU A 146 0.44 5.29 26.08
C GLU A 146 -1.09 5.33 26.15
N VAL A 147 -1.69 4.27 26.70
CA VAL A 147 -3.10 4.31 27.10
C VAL A 147 -3.19 5.20 28.34
N THR A 148 -3.40 6.50 28.12
CA THR A 148 -3.87 7.38 29.19
C THR A 148 -5.34 7.04 29.45
N HIS A 149 -5.57 6.27 30.52
CA HIS A 149 -6.90 6.01 31.09
C HIS A 149 -7.49 7.26 31.74
#